data_AF-A0A8H5H0S1-F1
#
_entry.id   AF-A0A8H5H0S1-F1
#
_cell.length_a   1.000
_cell.length_b   1.000
_cell.length_c   1.000
_cell.angle_alpha   90.00
_cell.angle_beta   90.00
_cell.angle_gamma   90.00
#
_symmetry.space_group_name_H-M   'P 1'
#
loop_
_entity.id
_entity.type
_entity.pdbx_description
1 polymer ?
#
loop_
_entity_poly.entity_id
_entity_poly.type
_entity_poly.pdbx_seq_one_letter_code
_entity_poly.pdbx_strand_id
1 'polypeptide(L)'
;MCGRHLVTTLTDPCSSLKLSRLKYLEMSGDHGFTGTIIQAAGQSLQGVDWYGLGKGTDRHPTPFTRFPSSFSALPALRFLTIGTRFARGRANDPLPLLAQALAGATPRDACAPEQLKVYIDLNGICLLESTPRDVDIVDEYAIWPALDQALTRPGVYTKLKRVEIGLLCAGGKAALAGLSKRRMPMLLEMGVLDIILPYQ
;
A
#
# COMPACT_ATOMS: atom_id res chain seq x y z
N MET A 1 9.32 -20.82 16.89
CA MET A 1 9.00 -22.16 16.32
C MET A 1 7.51 -22.39 16.05
N CYS A 2 6.57 -21.70 16.70
CA CYS A 2 5.13 -21.97 16.56
C CYS A 2 4.53 -21.65 15.17
N GLY A 3 4.96 -20.57 14.52
CA GLY A 3 4.29 -20.19 13.28
C GLY A 3 4.71 -20.98 12.03
N ARG A 4 5.82 -21.73 12.04
CA ARG A 4 6.16 -22.66 10.94
C ARG A 4 5.20 -23.85 10.88
N HIS A 5 4.73 -24.32 12.04
CA HIS A 5 3.70 -25.34 12.11
C HIS A 5 2.34 -24.77 11.71
N LEU A 6 2.00 -23.56 12.16
CA LEU A 6 0.79 -22.87 11.71
C LEU A 6 0.80 -22.63 10.19
N VAL A 7 1.94 -22.26 9.59
CA VAL A 7 2.12 -22.19 8.13
C VAL A 7 1.73 -23.51 7.48
N THR A 8 2.40 -24.60 7.86
CA THR A 8 2.19 -25.91 7.26
C THR A 8 0.74 -26.32 7.40
N THR A 9 0.15 -26.19 8.59
CA THR A 9 -1.26 -26.50 8.83
C THR A 9 -2.21 -25.62 8.02
N LEU A 10 -1.90 -24.34 7.76
CA LEU A 10 -2.78 -23.45 6.99
C LEU A 10 -2.62 -23.59 5.47
N THR A 11 -1.45 -24.02 5.00
CA THR A 11 -1.14 -24.22 3.57
C THR A 11 -1.32 -25.65 3.10
N ASP A 12 -1.39 -26.63 4.02
CA ASP A 12 -1.49 -28.06 3.68
C ASP A 12 -2.87 -28.37 3.06
N PRO A 13 -2.93 -28.88 1.82
CA PRO A 13 -4.18 -29.23 1.14
C PRO A 13 -4.98 -30.32 1.86
N CYS A 14 -4.37 -31.08 2.77
CA CYS A 14 -4.99 -32.11 3.59
C CYS A 14 -5.34 -31.65 5.02
N SER A 15 -4.99 -30.42 5.42
CA SER A 15 -5.34 -29.88 6.73
C SER A 15 -6.83 -29.57 6.85
N SER A 16 -7.40 -29.78 8.04
CA SER A 16 -8.78 -29.42 8.39
C SER A 16 -8.94 -27.92 8.68
N LEU A 17 -7.84 -27.21 8.98
CA LEU A 17 -7.81 -25.77 9.24
C LEU A 17 -7.32 -25.04 7.99
N LYS A 18 -8.22 -24.76 7.04
CA LYS A 18 -7.92 -24.00 5.83
C LYS A 18 -8.35 -22.55 5.97
N LEU A 19 -7.46 -21.59 5.68
CA LEU A 19 -7.83 -20.19 5.44
C LEU A 19 -8.44 -20.03 4.03
N SER A 20 -9.42 -20.86 3.66
CA SER A 20 -10.03 -20.86 2.32
C SER A 20 -11.07 -19.77 2.09
N ARG A 21 -11.39 -19.00 3.14
CA ARG A 21 -12.42 -17.94 3.13
C ARG A 21 -11.93 -16.61 3.69
N LEU A 22 -10.62 -16.46 3.89
CA LEU A 22 -10.07 -15.21 4.40
C LEU A 22 -10.11 -14.18 3.27
N LYS A 23 -11.17 -13.37 3.24
CA LYS A 23 -11.38 -12.35 2.21
C LYS A 23 -10.63 -11.05 2.48
N TYR A 24 -10.34 -10.78 3.74
CA TYR A 24 -9.75 -9.53 4.19
C TYR A 24 -8.66 -9.79 5.22
N LEU A 25 -7.54 -9.08 5.12
CA LEU A 25 -6.41 -9.16 6.02
C LEU A 25 -5.90 -7.76 6.35
N GLU A 26 -5.83 -7.44 7.64
CA GLU A 26 -5.18 -6.23 8.15
C GLU A 26 -3.87 -6.61 8.84
N MET A 27 -2.78 -5.90 8.56
CA MET A 27 -1.48 -6.10 9.22
C MET A 27 -0.79 -4.79 9.57
N SER A 28 -0.14 -4.77 10.74
CA SER A 28 0.67 -3.66 11.24
C SER A 28 2.14 -4.06 11.33
N GLY A 29 2.97 -3.54 10.43
CA GLY A 29 4.41 -3.80 10.39
C GLY A 29 4.82 -5.17 9.82
N ASP A 30 6.12 -5.47 9.88
CA ASP A 30 6.66 -6.77 9.49
C ASP A 30 6.42 -7.80 10.59
N HIS A 31 5.45 -8.67 10.37
CA HIS A 31 5.30 -9.89 11.13
C HIS A 31 5.86 -11.02 10.28
N GLY A 32 6.75 -11.84 10.84
CA GLY A 32 7.41 -12.95 10.15
C GLY A 32 6.49 -14.04 9.55
N PHE A 33 5.18 -13.83 9.60
CA PHE A 33 4.13 -14.67 9.02
C PHE A 33 3.34 -13.99 7.88
N THR A 34 3.67 -12.77 7.46
CA THR A 34 2.97 -12.08 6.36
C THR A 34 3.05 -12.86 5.04
N GLY A 35 4.26 -13.29 4.65
CA GLY A 35 4.43 -14.14 3.46
C GLY A 35 3.66 -15.45 3.54
N THR A 36 3.56 -16.02 4.73
CA THR A 36 2.77 -17.24 4.99
C THR A 36 1.28 -17.02 4.77
N ILE A 37 0.72 -15.96 5.35
CA ILE A 37 -0.72 -15.71 5.28
C ILE A 37 -1.08 -15.41 3.83
N ILE A 38 -0.25 -14.65 3.12
CA ILE A 38 -0.38 -14.41 1.68
C ILE A 38 -0.34 -15.73 0.89
N GLN A 39 0.59 -16.64 1.20
CA GLN A 39 0.69 -17.93 0.51
C GLN A 39 -0.50 -18.87 0.81
N ALA A 40 -0.98 -18.88 2.06
CA ALA A 40 -2.06 -19.78 2.52
C ALA A 40 -3.45 -19.30 2.09
N ALA A 41 -3.68 -17.98 2.16
CA ALA A 41 -4.99 -17.38 1.92
C ALA A 41 -5.10 -16.66 0.57
N GLY A 42 -3.99 -16.56 -0.19
CA GLY A 42 -3.89 -15.68 -1.35
C GLY A 42 -4.87 -15.95 -2.49
N GLN A 43 -5.32 -17.19 -2.63
CA GLN A 43 -6.37 -17.55 -3.60
C GLN A 43 -7.75 -16.95 -3.24
N SER A 44 -7.98 -16.62 -1.96
CA SER A 44 -9.26 -16.11 -1.46
C SER A 44 -9.22 -14.66 -0.97
N LEU A 45 -8.02 -14.11 -0.76
CA LEU A 45 -7.82 -12.75 -0.30
C LEU A 45 -8.23 -11.75 -1.37
N GLN A 46 -9.28 -10.98 -1.08
CA GLN A 46 -9.82 -9.95 -1.94
C GLN A 46 -9.40 -8.55 -1.49
N GLY A 47 -9.17 -8.36 -0.20
CA GLY A 47 -8.77 -7.10 0.40
C GLY A 47 -7.59 -7.27 1.33
N VAL A 48 -6.63 -6.35 1.25
CA VAL A 48 -5.47 -6.35 2.12
C VAL A 48 -5.12 -4.94 2.54
N ASP A 49 -4.99 -4.72 3.86
CA ASP A 49 -4.59 -3.46 4.44
C ASP A 49 -3.24 -3.63 5.17
N TRP A 50 -2.20 -2.93 4.70
CA TRP A 50 -0.84 -2.98 5.23
C TRP A 50 -0.39 -1.64 5.81
N TYR A 51 -0.05 -1.63 7.10
CA TYR A 51 0.40 -0.43 7.80
C TYR A 51 1.87 -0.56 8.22
N GLY A 52 2.79 -0.04 7.40
CA GLY A 52 4.23 -0.29 7.59
C GLY A 52 4.90 0.49 8.71
N LEU A 53 4.27 1.57 9.18
CA LEU A 53 4.68 2.33 10.37
C LEU A 53 3.48 2.54 11.31
N GLY A 54 2.55 1.58 11.31
CA GLY A 54 1.33 1.60 12.11
C GLY A 54 0.28 2.63 11.65
N LYS A 55 -0.94 2.51 12.19
CA LYS A 55 -1.96 3.57 12.11
C LYS A 55 -1.58 4.68 13.09
N GLY A 56 -2.02 5.93 12.92
CA GLY A 56 -1.68 7.09 13.78
C GLY A 56 -1.80 6.88 15.31
N THR A 57 -2.48 5.83 15.76
CA THR A 57 -2.65 5.40 17.16
C THR A 57 -1.54 4.51 17.73
N ASP A 58 -0.68 3.91 16.89
CA ASP A 58 0.29 2.91 17.34
C ASP A 58 1.51 3.56 18.01
N ARG A 59 1.68 3.31 19.31
CA ARG A 59 2.79 3.86 20.12
C ARG A 59 4.16 3.28 19.74
N HIS A 60 4.19 2.10 19.14
CA HIS A 60 5.43 1.41 18.71
C HIS A 60 5.28 0.85 17.29
N PRO A 61 5.47 1.69 16.26
CA PRO A 61 5.33 1.23 14.88
C PRO A 61 6.45 0.24 14.54
N THR A 62 6.07 -0.97 14.16
CA THR A 62 7.02 -1.98 13.67
C THR A 62 7.22 -1.74 12.18
N PRO A 63 8.46 -1.60 11.69
CA PRO A 63 8.73 -1.32 10.29
C PRO A 63 8.31 -2.47 9.37
N PHE A 64 7.91 -2.16 8.14
CA PHE A 64 7.71 -3.16 7.08
C PHE A 64 9.04 -3.38 6.36
N THR A 65 9.73 -4.50 6.60
CA THR A 65 11.04 -4.76 5.98
C THR A 65 10.97 -5.72 4.80
N ARG A 66 9.79 -6.32 4.54
CA ARG A 66 9.58 -7.29 3.46
C ARG A 66 8.24 -7.09 2.78
N PHE A 67 8.27 -6.70 1.51
CA PHE A 67 7.09 -6.62 0.65
C PHE A 67 7.11 -7.77 -0.38
N PRO A 68 5.95 -8.33 -0.75
CA PRO A 68 5.93 -9.32 -1.83
C PRO A 68 6.49 -8.70 -3.12
N SER A 69 7.44 -9.38 -3.77
CA SER A 69 8.06 -8.90 -5.01
C SER A 69 7.11 -8.93 -6.22
N SER A 70 5.98 -9.63 -6.11
CA SER A 70 4.91 -9.67 -7.09
C SER A 70 3.59 -10.04 -6.40
N PHE A 71 2.49 -9.58 -6.96
CA PHE A 71 1.14 -9.92 -6.51
C PHE A 71 0.58 -11.18 -7.18
N SER A 72 1.37 -11.94 -7.94
CA SER A 72 0.95 -13.20 -8.57
C SER A 72 0.41 -14.24 -7.57
N ALA A 73 0.86 -14.19 -6.31
CA ALA A 73 0.36 -15.02 -5.21
C ALA A 73 -1.04 -14.61 -4.70
N LEU A 74 -1.57 -13.48 -5.14
CA LEU A 74 -2.86 -12.92 -4.73
C LEU A 74 -3.80 -12.71 -5.94
N PRO A 75 -4.15 -13.78 -6.68
CA PRO A 75 -4.94 -13.66 -7.93
C PRO A 75 -6.36 -13.13 -7.71
N ALA A 76 -6.88 -13.23 -6.49
CA ALA A 76 -8.21 -12.72 -6.14
C ALA A 76 -8.19 -11.29 -5.56
N LEU A 77 -7.01 -10.65 -5.47
CA LEU A 77 -6.89 -9.32 -4.87
C LEU A 77 -7.63 -8.27 -5.69
N ARG A 78 -8.52 -7.55 -5.01
CA ARG A 78 -9.33 -6.46 -5.58
C ARG A 78 -9.04 -5.13 -4.91
N PHE A 79 -8.73 -5.16 -3.61
CA PHE A 79 -8.52 -3.97 -2.80
C PHE A 79 -7.17 -4.06 -2.09
N LEU A 80 -6.33 -3.06 -2.28
CA LEU A 80 -5.07 -2.93 -1.56
C LEU A 80 -5.03 -1.58 -0.87
N THR A 81 -4.84 -1.57 0.44
CA THR A 81 -4.59 -0.36 1.22
C THR A 81 -3.19 -0.41 1.80
N ILE A 82 -2.43 0.66 1.60
CA ILE A 82 -1.10 0.85 2.19
C ILE A 82 -1.15 2.10 3.06
N GLY A 83 -0.88 1.95 4.34
CA GLY A 83 -0.70 3.05 5.26
C GLY A 83 0.76 3.17 5.70
N THR A 84 1.28 4.38 5.73
CA THR A 84 2.62 4.66 6.24
C THR A 84 2.63 5.97 7.01
N ARG A 85 3.56 6.10 7.95
CA ARG A 85 3.87 7.38 8.59
C ARG A 85 5.10 7.95 7.93
N PHE A 86 4.99 9.14 7.35
CA PHE A 86 6.15 9.78 6.76
C PHE A 86 7.11 10.25 7.87
N ALA A 87 8.23 9.55 8.03
CA ALA A 87 9.29 9.91 8.95
C ALA A 87 10.54 10.29 8.14
N ARG A 88 10.88 11.59 8.12
CA ARG A 88 12.06 12.18 7.43
C ARG A 88 13.29 11.28 7.60
N GLY A 89 13.61 10.47 6.60
CA GLY A 89 14.85 9.67 6.54
C GLY A 89 14.87 8.33 7.28
N ARG A 90 13.73 7.67 7.57
CA ARG A 90 13.76 6.27 8.08
C ARG A 90 13.64 5.25 6.95
N ALA A 91 14.50 4.23 7.00
CA ALA A 91 14.68 3.17 6.00
C ALA A 91 13.49 2.21 5.79
N ASN A 92 12.30 2.52 6.34
CA ASN A 92 11.22 1.55 6.54
C ASN A 92 9.86 2.03 6.00
N ASP A 93 9.87 2.87 4.97
CA ASP A 93 8.66 3.22 4.22
C ASP A 93 8.28 2.03 3.30
N PRO A 94 7.05 1.46 3.37
CA PRO A 94 6.62 0.41 2.45
C PRO A 94 6.40 0.90 1.01
N LEU A 95 6.29 2.21 0.79
CA LEU A 95 5.91 2.75 -0.53
C LEU A 95 6.93 2.47 -1.64
N PRO A 96 8.26 2.65 -1.45
CA PRO A 96 9.23 2.26 -2.47
C PRO A 96 9.15 0.78 -2.85
N LEU A 97 8.93 -0.10 -1.87
CA LEU A 97 8.78 -1.54 -2.12
C LEU A 97 7.47 -1.86 -2.85
N LEU A 98 6.39 -1.15 -2.52
CA LEU A 98 5.13 -1.23 -3.25
C LEU A 98 5.31 -0.85 -4.72
N ALA A 99 5.92 0.30 -5.01
CA ALA A 99 6.14 0.73 -6.39
C ALA A 99 7.01 -0.26 -7.17
N GLN A 100 8.05 -0.83 -6.54
CA GLN A 100 8.85 -1.90 -7.15
C GLN A 100 8.01 -3.15 -7.44
N ALA A 101 7.16 -3.59 -6.51
CA ALA A 101 6.28 -4.74 -6.71
C ALA A 101 5.24 -4.51 -7.81
N LEU A 102 4.69 -3.29 -7.89
CA LEU A 102 3.75 -2.89 -8.95
C LEU A 102 4.45 -2.81 -10.32
N ALA A 103 5.68 -2.27 -10.35
CA ALA A 103 6.49 -2.22 -11.57
C ALA A 103 6.91 -3.63 -12.04
N GLY A 104 7.11 -4.56 -11.12
CA GLY A 104 7.45 -5.96 -11.40
C GLY A 104 6.29 -6.80 -11.93
N ALA A 105 5.04 -6.34 -11.78
CA ALA A 105 3.87 -7.07 -12.26
C ALA A 105 3.87 -7.19 -13.79
N THR A 106 3.37 -8.30 -14.31
CA THR A 106 3.25 -8.56 -15.75
C THR A 106 1.79 -8.74 -16.15
N PRO A 107 1.43 -8.57 -17.43
CA PRO A 107 0.07 -8.87 -17.91
C PRO A 107 -0.38 -10.33 -17.70
N ARG A 108 0.57 -11.23 -17.41
CA ARG A 108 0.30 -12.64 -17.09
C ARG A 108 -0.03 -12.85 -15.62
N ASP A 109 0.30 -11.90 -14.75
CA ASP A 109 -0.08 -11.96 -13.36
C ASP A 109 -1.59 -11.70 -13.26
N ALA A 110 -2.34 -12.66 -12.72
CA ALA A 110 -3.80 -12.56 -12.59
C ALA A 110 -4.26 -11.44 -11.63
N CYS A 111 -3.33 -10.77 -10.95
CA CYS A 111 -3.63 -9.72 -9.99
C CYS A 111 -3.87 -8.38 -10.69
N ALA A 112 -5.13 -7.94 -10.67
CA ALA A 112 -5.53 -6.62 -11.12
C ALA A 112 -6.34 -5.96 -10.00
N PRO A 113 -5.69 -5.32 -9.01
CA PRO A 113 -6.41 -4.58 -7.98
C PRO A 113 -7.35 -3.58 -8.66
N GLU A 114 -8.62 -3.62 -8.28
CA GLU A 114 -9.62 -2.66 -8.74
C GLU A 114 -9.45 -1.32 -8.02
N GLN A 115 -8.92 -1.37 -6.80
CA GLN A 115 -8.70 -0.22 -5.96
C GLN A 115 -7.36 -0.29 -5.23
N LEU A 116 -6.59 0.79 -5.32
CA LEU A 116 -5.43 1.05 -4.49
C LEU A 116 -5.70 2.25 -3.60
N LYS A 117 -5.42 2.11 -2.31
CA LYS A 117 -5.47 3.21 -1.33
C LYS A 117 -4.07 3.38 -0.74
N VAL A 118 -3.55 4.58 -0.76
CA VAL A 118 -2.29 4.94 -0.11
C VAL A 118 -2.57 6.03 0.90
N TYR A 119 -2.42 5.74 2.19
CA TYR A 119 -2.53 6.70 3.27
C TYR A 119 -1.14 7.04 3.79
N ILE A 120 -0.79 8.32 3.73
CA ILE A 120 0.46 8.85 4.28
C ILE A 120 0.13 9.76 5.44
N ASP A 121 0.58 9.35 6.62
CA ASP A 121 0.45 10.09 7.86
C ASP A 121 1.71 10.87 8.19
N LEU A 122 1.64 12.20 8.11
CA LEU A 122 2.77 13.09 8.42
C LEU A 122 2.78 13.52 9.91
N ASN A 123 1.83 13.04 10.73
CA ASN A 123 1.68 13.46 12.13
C ASN A 123 2.84 13.03 13.06
N GLY A 124 3.78 12.21 12.58
CA GLY A 124 5.07 11.99 13.28
C GLY A 124 6.01 13.20 13.24
N ILE A 125 5.74 14.17 12.36
CA ILE A 125 6.47 15.44 12.19
C ILE A 125 5.63 16.63 12.67
N CYS A 126 4.29 16.53 12.62
CA CYS A 126 3.39 17.67 12.80
C CYS A 126 2.40 17.48 13.97
N LEU A 127 2.76 17.96 15.16
CA LEU A 127 1.82 18.51 16.15
C LEU A 127 1.66 20.04 15.98
N LEU A 128 2.30 20.63 14.97
CA LEU A 128 2.34 22.06 14.66
C LEU A 128 1.95 22.30 13.20
N GLU A 129 1.58 23.53 12.87
CA GLU A 129 1.23 23.96 11.49
C GLU A 129 2.29 23.51 10.48
N SER A 130 1.86 22.93 9.35
CA SER A 130 2.76 22.51 8.26
C SER A 130 3.65 23.66 7.80
N THR A 131 4.95 23.41 7.69
CA THR A 131 5.86 24.36 7.05
C THR A 131 5.87 24.19 5.53
N PRO A 132 6.23 25.21 4.74
CA PRO A 132 6.43 25.05 3.30
C PRO A 132 7.38 23.90 2.95
N ARG A 133 8.42 23.69 3.78
CA ARG A 133 9.38 22.60 3.62
C ARG A 133 8.75 21.21 3.76
N ASP A 134 7.72 21.04 4.59
CA ASP A 134 6.99 19.77 4.71
C ASP A 134 6.20 19.45 3.45
N VAL A 135 5.62 20.47 2.84
CA VAL A 135 4.93 20.34 1.55
C VAL A 135 5.91 19.96 0.47
N ASP A 136 7.05 20.64 0.37
CA ASP A 136 8.05 20.37 -0.67
C ASP A 136 8.54 18.92 -0.60
N ILE A 137 8.80 18.42 0.61
CA ILE A 137 9.21 17.02 0.82
C ILE A 137 8.15 16.03 0.30
N VAL A 138 6.87 16.32 0.51
CA VAL A 138 5.78 15.47 0.00
C VAL A 138 5.67 15.61 -1.52
N ASP A 139 5.69 16.82 -2.07
CA ASP A 139 5.59 17.02 -3.52
C ASP A 139 6.76 16.39 -4.28
N GLU A 140 7.98 16.53 -3.76
CA GLU A 140 9.21 15.97 -4.32
C GLU A 140 9.39 14.48 -4.04
N TYR A 141 8.46 13.85 -3.32
CA TYR A 141 8.62 12.45 -2.97
C TYR A 141 8.67 11.59 -4.24
N ALA A 142 9.83 10.99 -4.50
CA ALA A 142 10.14 10.28 -5.75
C ALA A 142 9.22 9.08 -6.02
N ILE A 143 8.39 8.68 -5.07
CA ILE A 143 7.41 7.62 -5.24
C ILE A 143 6.32 7.97 -6.25
N TRP A 144 5.91 9.24 -6.34
CA TRP A 144 4.73 9.60 -7.12
C TRP A 144 4.87 9.29 -8.61
N PRO A 145 5.97 9.67 -9.29
CA PRO A 145 6.14 9.31 -10.70
C PRO A 145 6.29 7.80 -10.89
N ALA A 146 6.90 7.10 -9.93
CA ALA A 146 7.06 5.65 -9.99
C ALA A 146 5.72 4.92 -9.89
N LEU A 147 4.80 5.39 -9.02
CA LEU A 147 3.44 4.86 -8.91
C LEU A 147 2.61 5.16 -10.15
N ASP A 148 2.69 6.39 -10.66
CA ASP A 148 1.98 6.79 -11.88
C ASP A 148 2.38 5.89 -13.06
N GLN A 149 3.69 5.73 -13.27
CA GLN A 149 4.21 4.86 -14.32
C GLN A 149 3.81 3.41 -14.10
N ALA A 150 3.97 2.86 -12.89
CA ALA A 150 3.69 1.44 -12.64
C ALA A 150 2.22 1.09 -12.92
N LEU A 151 1.29 1.92 -12.45
CA LEU A 151 -0.15 1.63 -12.50
C LEU A 151 -0.79 1.92 -13.86
N THR A 152 -0.16 2.75 -14.69
CA THR A 152 -0.65 3.08 -16.05
C THR A 152 -0.04 2.22 -17.15
N ARG A 153 0.77 1.21 -16.79
CA ARG A 153 1.36 0.27 -17.75
C ARG A 153 0.29 -0.43 -18.59
N PRO A 154 0.39 -0.35 -19.94
CA PRO A 154 -0.59 -0.97 -20.82
C PRO A 154 -0.74 -2.47 -20.56
N GLY A 155 -1.99 -2.92 -20.43
CA GLY A 155 -2.32 -4.34 -20.29
C GLY A 155 -2.04 -4.98 -18.92
N VAL A 156 -1.51 -4.23 -17.94
CA VAL A 156 -1.24 -4.76 -16.60
C VAL A 156 -2.42 -4.52 -15.67
N TYR A 157 -2.78 -3.27 -15.41
CA TYR A 157 -3.81 -2.88 -14.44
C TYR A 157 -5.15 -2.54 -15.10
N THR A 158 -5.62 -3.41 -16.01
CA THR A 158 -6.82 -3.15 -16.84
C THR A 158 -8.14 -3.06 -16.06
N LYS A 159 -8.17 -3.56 -14.82
CA LYS A 159 -9.35 -3.50 -13.94
C LYS A 159 -9.27 -2.38 -12.90
N LEU A 160 -8.19 -1.60 -12.88
CA LEU A 160 -8.02 -0.51 -11.93
C LEU A 160 -9.08 0.56 -12.17
N LYS A 161 -9.92 0.78 -11.18
CA LYS A 161 -11.01 1.77 -11.22
C LYS A 161 -10.71 2.98 -10.36
N ARG A 162 -9.90 2.80 -9.32
CA ARG A 162 -9.65 3.86 -8.34
C ARG A 162 -8.29 3.76 -7.68
N VAL A 163 -7.60 4.89 -7.61
CA VAL A 163 -6.39 5.10 -6.82
C VAL A 163 -6.66 6.27 -5.90
N GLU A 164 -6.72 6.02 -4.59
CA GLU A 164 -6.90 7.07 -3.59
C GLU A 164 -5.57 7.34 -2.89
N ILE A 165 -5.12 8.58 -2.91
CA ILE A 165 -3.95 9.03 -2.15
C ILE A 165 -4.44 9.92 -1.02
N GLY A 166 -4.43 9.39 0.20
CA GLY A 166 -4.76 10.09 1.42
C GLY A 166 -3.54 10.71 2.07
N LEU A 167 -3.55 12.04 2.23
CA LEU A 167 -2.46 12.77 2.87
C LEU A 167 -2.99 13.38 4.18
N LEU A 168 -2.52 12.86 5.32
CA LEU A 168 -2.81 13.43 6.63
C LEU A 168 -1.71 14.44 6.95
N CYS A 169 -1.95 15.71 6.64
CA CYS A 169 -1.09 16.83 7.00
C CYS A 169 -1.90 17.96 7.65
N ALA A 170 -1.45 18.48 8.79
CA ALA A 170 -2.04 19.68 9.39
C ALA A 170 -1.59 20.92 8.61
N GLY A 171 -2.52 21.67 7.98
CA GLY A 171 -2.26 23.02 7.41
C GLY A 171 -1.91 23.11 5.90
N GLY A 172 -1.81 21.99 5.17
CA GLY A 172 -1.21 21.98 3.81
C GLY A 172 -2.15 21.82 2.61
N LYS A 173 -3.48 22.01 2.75
CA LYS A 173 -4.47 21.67 1.68
C LYS A 173 -4.20 22.37 0.35
N ALA A 174 -3.84 23.65 0.36
CA ALA A 174 -3.58 24.42 -0.85
C ALA A 174 -2.26 24.03 -1.54
N ALA A 175 -1.29 23.54 -0.78
CA ALA A 175 0.05 23.27 -1.26
C ALA A 175 0.14 21.91 -1.98
N LEU A 176 -0.70 20.97 -1.56
CA LEU A 176 -0.95 19.70 -2.24
C LEU A 176 -1.97 19.81 -3.38
N ALA A 177 -2.60 20.98 -3.56
CA ALA A 177 -3.49 21.23 -4.69
C ALA A 177 -2.66 21.20 -5.98
N GLY A 178 -2.89 20.16 -6.79
CA GLY A 178 -2.16 19.94 -8.03
C GLY A 178 -1.01 18.94 -7.93
N LEU A 179 -0.80 18.27 -6.79
CA LEU A 179 0.13 17.13 -6.71
C LEU A 179 -0.17 16.10 -7.81
N SER A 180 -1.45 15.75 -8.00
CA SER A 180 -1.90 14.85 -9.07
C SER A 180 -1.46 15.32 -10.45
N LYS A 181 -1.69 16.60 -10.79
CA LYS A 181 -1.31 17.18 -12.09
C LYS A 181 0.21 17.19 -12.31
N ARG A 182 0.99 17.48 -11.27
CA ARG A 182 2.45 17.63 -11.39
C ARG A 182 3.19 16.30 -11.36
N ARG A 183 2.70 15.33 -10.58
CA ARG A 183 3.46 14.13 -10.22
C ARG A 183 2.81 12.81 -10.65
N MET A 184 1.51 12.80 -10.90
CA MET A 184 0.76 11.61 -11.35
C MET A 184 -0.21 11.94 -12.50
N PRO A 185 0.29 12.57 -13.60
CA PRO A 185 -0.57 13.01 -14.69
C PRO A 185 -1.28 11.86 -15.40
N MET A 186 -0.68 10.69 -15.52
CA MET A 186 -1.27 9.59 -16.30
C MET A 186 -2.49 8.98 -15.59
N LEU A 187 -2.39 8.75 -14.28
CA LEU A 187 -3.53 8.29 -13.47
C LEU A 187 -4.65 9.34 -13.40
N LEU A 188 -4.29 10.63 -13.42
CA LEU A 188 -5.25 11.71 -13.52
C LEU A 188 -5.98 11.70 -14.87
N GLU A 189 -5.26 11.54 -15.98
CA GLU A 189 -5.82 11.44 -17.34
C GLU A 189 -6.72 10.21 -17.50
N MET A 190 -6.38 9.09 -16.87
CA MET A 190 -7.23 7.89 -16.81
C MET A 190 -8.52 8.10 -16.00
N GLY A 191 -8.64 9.19 -15.24
CA GLY A 191 -9.82 9.49 -14.42
C GLY A 191 -10.00 8.57 -13.22
N VAL A 192 -8.93 7.89 -12.78
CA VAL A 192 -8.97 6.92 -11.67
C VAL A 192 -8.34 7.48 -10.38
N LEU A 193 -7.65 8.62 -10.44
CA LEU A 193 -6.92 9.20 -9.30
C LEU A 193 -7.78 10.17 -8.48
N ASP A 194 -7.89 9.89 -7.18
CA ASP A 194 -8.47 10.77 -6.18
C ASP A 194 -7.43 11.13 -5.11
N ILE A 195 -7.22 12.42 -4.85
CA ILE A 195 -6.45 12.89 -3.70
C ILE A 195 -7.44 13.20 -2.56
N ILE A 196 -7.33 12.48 -1.45
CA ILE A 196 -8.23 12.61 -0.31
C ILE A 196 -7.52 13.23 0.91
N LEU A 197 -8.25 14.02 1.68
CA LEU A 197 -7.79 14.63 2.92
C LEU A 197 -8.67 14.08 4.05
N PRO A 198 -8.23 13.04 4.77
CA PRO A 198 -9.12 12.20 5.57
C PRO A 198 -9.60 12.81 6.90
N TYR A 199 -9.37 14.09 7.15
CA TYR A 199 -9.93 14.85 8.29
C TYR A 199 -10.87 15.98 7.84
N GLN A 200 -11.63 15.76 6.76
CA GLN A 200 -12.76 16.62 6.39
C GLN A 200 -14.08 15.99 6.83
#